data_AF-A0A2P5NVJ7-F1
#
_entry.id   AF-A0A2P5NVJ7-F1
#
_cell.length_a   1.000
_cell.length_b   1.000
_cell.length_c   1.000
_cell.angle_alpha   90.00
_cell.angle_beta   90.00
_cell.angle_gamma   90.00
#
_symmetry.space_group_name_H-M   'P 1'
#
loop_
_entity.id
_entity.type
_entity.pdbx_description
1 polymer ?
#
loop_
_entity_poly.entity_id
_entity_poly.type
_entity_poly.pdbx_seq_one_letter_code
_entity_poly.pdbx_strand_id
1 'polypeptide(L)'
;MKKLLLIISIGLLSGCSTGIVSMDKGTYMVASVSNWPHLTIFRTGSGQKAEVYEDANRFCNSANRDVETLDIKLRDGITFIKPASAELDFRCVDRSAAK
;
A
#
# COMPACT_ATOMS: atom_id res chain seq x y z
N MET A 1 25.37 -36.86 -12.82
CA MET A 1 24.90 -35.47 -13.05
C MET A 1 23.41 -35.48 -13.34
N LYS A 2 22.53 -35.39 -12.33
CA LYS A 2 21.06 -35.42 -12.52
C LYS A 2 20.28 -35.08 -11.22
N LYS A 3 20.68 -34.04 -10.48
CA LYS A 3 19.93 -33.56 -9.30
C LYS A 3 20.03 -32.04 -9.09
N LEU A 4 20.12 -31.28 -10.18
CA LEU A 4 20.24 -29.81 -10.15
C LEU A 4 18.96 -29.12 -10.66
N LEU A 5 17.80 -29.65 -10.26
CA LEU A 5 16.48 -29.14 -10.63
C LEU A 5 15.53 -29.29 -9.44
N LEU A 6 15.84 -28.59 -8.35
CA LEU A 6 14.84 -28.23 -7.34
C LEU A 6 14.88 -26.71 -7.20
N ILE A 7 14.27 -26.12 -8.23
CA ILE A 7 13.80 -24.74 -8.39
C ILE A 7 13.24 -24.25 -7.04
N ILE A 8 14.00 -23.42 -6.30
CA ILE A 8 13.90 -21.95 -6.28
C ILE A 8 12.45 -21.49 -6.45
N SER A 9 11.63 -21.66 -5.42
CA SER A 9 10.30 -21.02 -5.31
C SER A 9 9.86 -20.91 -3.85
N ILE A 10 10.76 -20.49 -2.96
CA ILE A 10 10.36 -19.94 -1.67
C ILE A 10 10.50 -18.43 -1.78
N GLY A 11 9.34 -17.81 -1.99
CA GLY A 11 9.16 -16.42 -2.30
C GLY A 11 9.86 -15.52 -1.29
N LEU A 12 10.61 -14.57 -1.84
CA LEU A 12 11.15 -13.44 -1.11
C LEU A 12 9.99 -12.66 -0.48
N LEU A 13 9.69 -12.93 0.79
CA LEU A 13 9.11 -11.91 1.67
C LEU A 13 10.26 -11.04 2.18
N SER A 14 10.88 -10.28 1.27
CA SER A 14 11.66 -9.11 1.66
C SER A 14 10.67 -8.00 2.04
N GLY A 15 10.13 -8.09 3.25
CA GLY A 15 9.32 -7.05 3.85
C GLY A 15 10.16 -5.82 4.13
N CYS A 16 10.36 -4.97 3.13
CA CYS A 16 10.63 -3.55 3.40
C CYS A 16 9.37 -3.01 4.08
N SER A 17 9.52 -2.60 5.34
CA SER A 17 8.45 -2.15 6.25
C SER A 17 7.71 -0.92 5.72
N THR A 18 6.90 -1.09 4.68
CA THR A 18 6.06 -0.08 4.04
C THR A 18 4.72 0.10 4.76
N GLY A 19 4.55 -0.47 5.95
CA GLY A 19 3.27 -0.42 6.68
C GLY A 19 2.15 -1.20 6.00
N ILE A 20 2.44 -1.95 4.93
CA ILE A 20 1.48 -2.78 4.20
C ILE A 20 1.25 -4.07 4.95
N VAL A 21 -0.03 -4.39 5.16
CA VAL A 21 -0.49 -5.60 5.84
C VAL A 21 -1.22 -6.50 4.84
N SER A 22 -0.84 -7.78 4.79
CA SER A 22 -1.60 -8.77 4.01
C SER A 22 -2.92 -9.09 4.72
N MET A 23 -4.00 -9.04 3.97
CA MET A 23 -5.35 -9.39 4.39
C MET A 23 -5.75 -10.76 3.77
N ASP A 24 -7.03 -11.11 3.73
CA ASP A 24 -7.50 -12.36 3.13
C ASP A 24 -7.53 -12.31 1.59
N LYS A 25 -7.50 -13.50 0.96
CA LYS A 25 -7.71 -13.69 -0.50
C LYS A 25 -6.77 -12.86 -1.40
N GLY A 26 -5.53 -12.64 -0.97
CA GLY A 26 -4.54 -11.88 -1.77
C GLY A 26 -4.83 -10.38 -1.84
N THR A 27 -5.55 -9.86 -0.84
CA THR A 27 -5.76 -8.43 -0.65
C THR A 27 -4.78 -7.89 0.38
N TYR A 28 -4.55 -6.58 0.34
CA TYR A 28 -3.59 -5.87 1.15
C TYR A 28 -4.22 -4.58 1.65
N MET A 29 -3.79 -4.13 2.83
CA MET A 29 -4.20 -2.87 3.42
C MET A 29 -2.97 -2.03 3.73
N VAL A 30 -3.07 -0.73 3.48
CA VAL A 30 -2.09 0.26 3.93
C VAL A 30 -2.81 1.47 4.48
N ALA A 31 -2.33 1.98 5.60
CA ALA A 31 -2.90 3.15 6.26
C ALA A 31 -1.79 4.16 6.57
N SER A 32 -2.09 5.44 6.31
CA SER A 32 -1.21 6.54 6.66
C SER A 32 -1.96 7.58 7.48
N VAL A 33 -1.33 8.04 8.57
CA VAL A 33 -1.81 9.11 9.44
C VAL A 33 -0.81 10.26 9.37
N SER A 34 -1.30 11.50 9.33
CA SER A 34 -0.43 12.66 9.30
C SER A 34 0.26 12.84 10.65
N ASN A 35 1.51 12.39 10.78
CA ASN A 35 2.22 12.29 12.07
C ASN A 35 3.11 13.50 12.45
N TRP A 36 2.89 14.69 11.86
CA TRP A 36 3.76 15.84 12.13
C TRP A 36 3.05 16.97 12.88
N PRO A 37 3.43 17.26 14.14
CA PRO A 37 2.76 18.26 14.98
C PRO A 37 2.96 19.71 14.51
N HIS A 38 3.86 19.98 13.56
CA HIS A 38 4.21 21.34 13.12
C HIS A 38 3.71 21.71 11.70
N LEU A 39 3.10 20.78 10.94
CA LEU A 39 2.62 21.01 9.57
C LEU A 39 1.15 20.62 9.34
N THR A 40 0.37 20.57 10.42
CA THR A 40 -1.07 20.19 10.40
C THR A 40 -1.97 21.19 9.68
N ILE A 41 -1.45 22.36 9.29
CA ILE A 41 -2.22 23.42 8.62
C ILE A 41 -2.45 23.13 7.13
N PHE A 42 -1.70 22.19 6.52
CA PHE A 42 -1.76 21.92 5.08
C PHE A 42 -1.89 20.44 4.67
N ARG A 43 -2.05 19.49 5.61
CA ARG A 43 -2.25 18.08 5.25
C ARG A 43 -3.74 17.74 5.17
N THR A 44 -4.26 17.74 3.95
CA THR A 44 -5.60 17.24 3.61
C THR A 44 -5.61 15.71 3.58
N GLY A 45 -6.80 15.11 3.65
CA GLY A 45 -6.95 13.69 3.36
C GLY A 45 -6.32 13.32 2.01
N SER A 46 -6.41 14.19 1.00
CA SER A 46 -5.81 13.96 -0.33
C SER A 46 -4.29 13.71 -0.28
N GLY A 47 -3.56 14.36 0.62
CA GLY A 47 -2.14 14.09 0.83
C GLY A 47 -1.90 12.67 1.37
N GLN A 48 -2.70 12.26 2.35
CA GLN A 48 -2.66 10.90 2.88
C GLN A 48 -3.06 9.85 1.84
N LYS A 49 -4.04 10.18 0.99
CA LYS A 49 -4.43 9.34 -0.16
C LYS A 49 -3.25 9.13 -1.10
N ALA A 50 -2.54 10.19 -1.47
CA ALA A 50 -1.38 10.06 -2.35
C ALA A 50 -0.30 9.15 -1.73
N GLU A 51 -0.04 9.29 -0.43
CA GLU A 51 0.94 8.48 0.30
C GLU A 51 0.59 6.99 0.29
N VAL A 52 -0.65 6.63 0.65
CA VAL A 52 -1.08 5.21 0.63
C VAL A 52 -1.06 4.61 -0.78
N TYR A 53 -1.36 5.40 -1.83
CA TYR A 53 -1.22 4.94 -3.20
C TYR A 53 0.24 4.79 -3.63
N GLU A 54 1.14 5.67 -3.17
CA GLU A 54 2.56 5.54 -3.48
C GLU A 54 3.12 4.23 -2.90
N ASP A 55 2.80 3.92 -1.65
CA ASP A 55 3.23 2.68 -1.00
C ASP A 55 2.62 1.44 -1.67
N ALA A 56 1.31 1.46 -1.97
CA ALA A 56 0.65 0.37 -2.69
C ALA A 56 1.25 0.15 -4.09
N ASN A 57 1.52 1.23 -4.83
CA ASN A 57 2.17 1.17 -6.14
C ASN A 57 3.59 0.61 -6.03
N ARG A 58 4.37 1.07 -5.05
CA ARG A 58 5.74 0.56 -4.82
C ARG A 58 5.72 -0.94 -4.53
N PHE A 59 4.76 -1.40 -3.74
CA PHE A 59 4.56 -2.81 -3.43
C PHE A 59 4.18 -3.66 -4.64
N CYS A 60 3.13 -3.28 -5.38
CA CYS A 60 2.73 -4.06 -6.56
C CYS A 60 3.76 -4.00 -7.69
N ASN A 61 4.41 -2.85 -7.90
CA ASN A 61 5.47 -2.70 -8.92
C ASN A 61 6.70 -3.56 -8.62
N SER A 62 6.99 -3.85 -7.34
CA SER A 62 8.07 -4.79 -6.99
C SER A 62 7.85 -6.21 -7.55
N ALA A 63 6.58 -6.56 -7.81
CA ALA A 63 6.16 -7.80 -8.44
C ALA A 63 5.74 -7.62 -9.91
N ASN A 64 6.03 -6.48 -10.55
CA ASN A 64 5.63 -6.14 -11.91
C ASN A 64 4.10 -6.23 -12.14
N ARG A 65 3.33 -5.84 -11.12
CA ARG A 65 1.86 -5.81 -11.11
C ARG A 65 1.35 -4.40 -10.87
N ASP A 66 0.10 -4.15 -11.24
CA ASP A 66 -0.57 -2.88 -11.01
C ASP A 66 -1.51 -2.96 -9.80
N VAL A 67 -1.78 -1.80 -9.19
CA VAL A 67 -2.69 -1.68 -8.05
C VAL A 67 -4.14 -1.65 -8.56
N GLU A 68 -4.96 -2.59 -8.08
CA GLU A 68 -6.42 -2.51 -8.15
C GLU A 68 -6.94 -2.03 -6.79
N THR A 69 -7.60 -0.87 -6.78
CA THR A 69 -8.25 -0.33 -5.59
C THR A 69 -9.53 -1.09 -5.28
N LEU A 70 -9.65 -1.61 -4.06
CA LEU A 70 -10.85 -2.28 -3.56
C LEU A 70 -11.71 -1.32 -2.74
N ASP A 71 -11.08 -0.61 -1.81
CA ASP A 71 -11.74 0.43 -1.01
C ASP A 71 -10.74 1.51 -0.62
N ILE A 72 -11.23 2.73 -0.43
CA ILE A 72 -10.42 3.81 0.14
C ILE A 72 -11.23 4.65 1.12
N LYS A 73 -10.75 4.71 2.36
CA LYS A 73 -11.33 5.56 3.40
C LYS A 73 -10.44 6.77 3.61
N LEU A 74 -11.01 7.93 3.34
CA LEU A 74 -10.37 9.21 3.57
C LEU A 74 -10.98 9.90 4.77
N ARG A 75 -10.14 10.43 5.66
CA ARG A 75 -10.58 11.26 6.77
C ARG A 75 -9.72 12.51 6.79
N ASP A 76 -10.35 13.65 6.57
CA ASP A 76 -9.68 14.92 6.70
C ASP A 76 -9.31 15.20 8.16
N GLY A 77 -8.21 15.92 8.33
CA GLY A 77 -7.78 16.40 9.63
C GLY A 77 -8.65 17.57 10.09
N ILE A 78 -8.94 17.62 11.37
CA ILE A 78 -9.51 18.80 12.03
C ILE A 78 -8.38 19.43 12.84
N THR A 79 -8.05 20.68 12.53
CA THR A 79 -6.93 21.41 13.15
C THR A 79 -7.00 21.30 14.68
N PHE A 80 -5.91 20.87 15.30
CA PHE A 80 -5.77 20.64 16.75
C PHE A 80 -6.65 19.53 17.37
N ILE A 81 -7.55 18.89 16.64
CA ILE A 81 -8.45 17.85 17.17
C ILE A 81 -8.07 16.46 16.65
N LYS A 82 -7.88 16.31 15.34
CA LYS A 82 -7.66 15.02 14.71
C LYS A 82 -6.74 15.14 13.49
N PRO A 83 -5.73 14.27 13.35
CA PRO A 83 -4.91 14.24 12.14
C PRO A 83 -5.70 13.73 10.93
N ALA A 84 -5.27 14.11 9.73
CA ALA A 84 -5.76 13.51 8.51
C ALA A 84 -5.28 12.06 8.42
N SER A 85 -6.09 11.18 7.86
CA SER A 85 -5.73 9.78 7.64
C SER A 85 -6.32 9.25 6.34
N ALA A 86 -5.62 8.31 5.73
CA ALA A 86 -6.13 7.49 4.64
C ALA A 86 -5.87 6.01 4.93
N GLU A 87 -6.80 5.16 4.50
CA GLU A 87 -6.71 3.71 4.52
C GLU A 87 -7.09 3.22 3.12
N LEU A 88 -6.24 2.40 2.53
CA LEU A 88 -6.41 1.83 1.19
C LEU A 88 -6.38 0.31 1.29
N ASP A 89 -7.49 -0.30 0.87
CA ASP A 89 -7.57 -1.73 0.62
C ASP A 89 -7.36 -1.95 -0.89
N PHE A 90 -6.43 -2.82 -1.24
CA PHE A 90 -6.03 -3.02 -2.61
C PHE A 90 -5.62 -4.47 -2.89
N ARG A 91 -5.49 -4.81 -4.17
CA ARG A 91 -4.79 -6.02 -4.60
C ARG A 91 -3.85 -5.72 -5.76
N CYS A 92 -2.88 -6.59 -5.97
CA CYS A 92 -1.99 -6.49 -7.12
C CYS A 92 -2.51 -7.37 -8.26
N VAL A 93 -2.89 -6.75 -9.37
CA VAL A 93 -3.36 -7.43 -10.58
C VAL A 93 -2.29 -7.43 -11.66
N ASP A 94 -2.32 -8.41 -12.55
CA ASP A 94 -1.45 -8.40 -13.72
C ASP A 94 -1.79 -7.18 -14.58
N ARG A 95 -0.78 -6.49 -15.09
CA ARG A 95 -0.93 -5.28 -15.92
C ARG A 95 -1.80 -5.47 -17.15
N SER A 96 -1.91 -6.71 -17.64
CA SER A 96 -2.79 -7.06 -18.76
C SER A 96 -4.28 -7.14 -18.38
N ALA A 97 -4.61 -7.23 -17.09
CA ALA A 97 -5.99 -7.40 -16.60
C ALA A 97 -6.70 -6.07 -16.31
N ALA A 98 -5.97 -4.94 -16.30
CA ALA A 98 -6.50 -3.61 -15.99
C ALA A 98 -7.00 -2.83 -17.22
N LYS A 99 -7.24 -3.51 -18.36
CA LYS A 99 -7.67 -2.90 -19.61
C LYS A 99 -9.09 -3.28 -19.98
#